data_AF-A0A815AN79-F1
#
_entry.id   AF-A0A815AN79-F1
#
_cell.length_a   1.000
_cell.length_b   1.000
_cell.length_c   1.000
_cell.angle_alpha   90.00
_cell.angle_beta   90.00
_cell.angle_gamma   90.00
#
_symmetry.space_group_name_H-M   'P 1'
#
loop_
_entity.id
_entity.type
_entity.pdbx_description
1 polymer ?
#
loop_
_entity_poly.entity_id
_entity_poly.type
_entity_poly.pdbx_seq_one_letter_code
_entity_poly.pdbx_strand_id
1 'polypeptide(L)'
;MDITSIKNLRTSVTFITPYIMLILGNIGCICNFLTFTAKQLRQNSCGWYFLMSALFDFIFLNIGLFTKLASEQYGSILDDTNII
;
A
#
# COMPACT_ATOMS: atom_id res chain seq x y z
N MET A 1 -16.59 -24.77 -10.18
CA MET A 1 -16.04 -23.64 -9.40
C MET A 1 -17.09 -22.55 -9.44
N ASP A 2 -17.76 -22.27 -8.33
CA ASP A 2 -18.97 -21.44 -8.31
C ASP A 2 -18.68 -19.96 -8.58
N ILE A 3 -19.57 -19.33 -9.35
CA ILE A 3 -19.47 -17.91 -9.77
C ILE A 3 -19.46 -16.98 -8.54
N THR A 4 -20.11 -17.41 -7.47
CA THR A 4 -20.18 -16.74 -6.16
C THR A 4 -18.82 -16.71 -5.45
N SER A 5 -18.02 -17.78 -5.57
CA SER A 5 -16.68 -17.83 -4.99
C SER A 5 -15.73 -16.87 -5.71
N ILE A 6 -15.87 -16.71 -7.03
CA ILE A 6 -15.05 -15.79 -7.84
C ILE A 6 -15.37 -14.33 -7.48
N LYS A 7 -16.65 -13.99 -7.28
CA LYS A 7 -17.06 -12.65 -6.83
C LYS A 7 -16.47 -12.28 -5.46
N ASN A 8 -16.53 -13.19 -4.49
CA ASN A 8 -15.97 -12.95 -3.16
C ASN A 8 -14.43 -12.83 -3.16
N LEU A 9 -13.76 -13.59 -4.03
CA LEU A 9 -12.31 -13.51 -4.23
C LEU A 9 -11.91 -12.17 -4.83
N ARG A 10 -12.67 -11.69 -5.83
CA ARG A 10 -12.49 -10.36 -6.41
C ARG A 10 -12.60 -9.29 -5.33
N THR A 11 -13.69 -9.25 -4.56
CA THR A 11 -13.90 -8.23 -3.52
C THR A 11 -12.78 -8.26 -2.45
N SER A 12 -12.30 -9.45 -2.09
CA SER A 12 -11.23 -9.61 -1.10
C SER A 12 -9.88 -9.09 -1.60
N VAL A 13 -9.51 -9.39 -2.85
CA VAL A 13 -8.23 -8.96 -3.44
C VAL A 13 -8.26 -7.47 -3.82
N THR A 14 -9.41 -6.97 -4.25
CA THR A 14 -9.62 -5.59 -4.69
C THR A 14 -9.69 -4.63 -3.50
N PHE A 15 -10.39 -4.98 -2.41
CA PHE A 15 -10.57 -4.03 -1.28
C PHE A 15 -9.77 -4.37 -0.03
N ILE A 16 -9.80 -5.63 0.42
CA ILE A 16 -9.23 -6.01 1.73
C ILE A 16 -7.70 -6.04 1.67
N THR A 17 -7.14 -6.67 0.63
CA THR A 17 -5.68 -6.79 0.46
C THR A 17 -4.96 -5.44 0.41
N PRO A 18 -5.35 -4.45 -0.41
CA PRO A 18 -4.67 -3.16 -0.42
C PRO A 18 -4.84 -2.40 0.90
N TYR A 19 -6.00 -2.48 1.56
CA TYR A 19 -6.17 -1.83 2.87
C TYR A 19 -5.20 -2.39 3.93
N ILE A 20 -5.05 -3.72 3.99
CA ILE A 20 -4.11 -4.37 4.92
C ILE A 20 -2.65 -4.04 4.55
N MET A 21 -2.30 -4.07 3.26
CA MET A 21 -0.97 -3.67 2.79
C MET A 21 -0.66 -2.20 3.12
N LEU A 22 -1.65 -1.31 3.06
CA LEU A 22 -1.47 0.11 3.39
C LEU A 22 -1.14 0.30 4.87
N ILE A 23 -1.86 -0.39 5.75
CA ILE A 23 -1.65 -0.30 7.20
C ILE A 23 -0.30 -0.93 7.58
N LEU A 24 -0.05 -2.18 7.19
CA LEU A 24 1.21 -2.87 7.50
C LEU A 24 2.42 -2.20 6.84
N GLY A 25 2.27 -1.74 5.60
CA GLY A 25 3.31 -1.04 4.86
C GLY A 25 3.70 0.29 5.49
N ASN A 26 2.73 1.09 5.92
CA ASN A 26 3.00 2.34 6.65
C ASN A 26 3.67 2.08 8.00
N ILE A 27 3.20 1.08 8.77
CA ILE A 27 3.83 0.72 10.05
C ILE A 27 5.28 0.27 9.83
N GLY A 28 5.54 -0.59 8.84
CA GLY A 28 6.88 -1.05 8.49
C GLY A 28 7.81 0.10 8.08
N CYS A 29 7.31 1.05 7.27
CA CYS A 29 8.06 2.24 6.88
C CYS A 29 8.39 3.15 8.07
N ILE A 30 7.44 3.36 8.99
CA ILE A 30 7.66 4.16 10.22
C ILE A 30 8.70 3.48 11.12
N CYS A 31 8.61 2.16 11.29
CA CYS A 31 9.60 1.39 12.04
C CYS A 31 11.00 1.53 11.42
N ASN A 32 11.13 1.33 10.10
CA ASN A 32 12.40 1.52 9.40
C ASN A 32 12.92 2.95 9.56
N PHE A 33 12.05 3.96 9.43
CA PHE A 33 12.44 5.36 9.61
C PHE A 33 12.97 5.62 11.03
N LEU A 34 12.29 5.12 12.06
CA LEU A 34 12.72 5.24 13.46
C LEU A 34 14.07 4.53 13.71
N THR A 35 14.25 3.32 13.17
CA THR A 35 15.48 2.54 13.32
C THR A 35 16.67 3.22 12.63
N PHE A 36 16.50 3.73 11.41
CA PHE A 36 17.58 4.38 10.65
C PHE A 36 17.82 5.84 11.07
N THR A 37 16.86 6.49 11.73
CA THR A 37 17.05 7.83 12.34
C THR A 37 17.90 7.77 13.62
N ALA A 38 18.05 6.60 14.25
CA ALA A 38 18.88 6.43 15.42
C ALA A 38 20.34 6.89 15.15
N LYS A 39 20.88 7.73 16.06
CA LYS A 39 22.21 8.36 15.96
C LYS A 39 23.35 7.37 15.65
N GLN A 40 23.21 6.12 16.07
CA GLN A 40 24.22 5.07 15.88
C GLN A 40 24.33 4.60 14.42
N LEU A 41 23.24 4.54 13.64
CA LEU A 41 23.28 4.09 12.25
C LEU A 41 23.55 5.24 11.25
N ARG A 42 23.28 6.49 11.64
CA ARG A 42 23.48 7.66 10.78
C ARG A 42 24.95 7.97 10.47
N GLN A 43 25.89 7.40 11.22
CA GLN A 43 27.33 7.57 11.01
C GLN A 43 27.88 6.70 9.86
N ASN A 44 27.10 5.72 9.39
CA ASN A 44 27.52 4.82 8.32
C ASN A 44 26.80 5.17 7.01
N SER A 45 27.54 5.21 5.89
CA SER A 45 26.96 5.55 4.58
C SER A 45 25.80 4.62 4.20
N CYS A 46 25.87 3.36 4.63
CA CYS A 46 24.82 2.35 4.44
C CYS A 46 23.48 2.74 5.10
N GLY A 47 23.52 3.37 6.29
CA GLY A 47 22.30 3.78 7.01
C GLY A 47 21.51 4.86 6.26
N TRP A 48 22.21 5.72 5.52
CA TRP A 48 21.57 6.74 4.66
C TRP A 48 20.86 6.13 3.46
N TYR A 49 21.46 5.13 2.80
CA TYR A 49 20.82 4.43 1.69
C TYR A 49 19.55 3.70 2.13
N PHE A 50 19.59 3.03 3.29
CA PHE A 50 18.40 2.38 3.84
C PHE A 50 17.32 3.37 4.25
N LEU A 51 17.68 4.54 4.78
CA LEU A 51 16.73 5.59 5.10
C LEU A 51 16.05 6.15 3.85
N MET A 52 16.81 6.37 2.77
CA MET A 52 16.26 6.82 1.48
C MET A 52 15.38 5.76 0.83
N SER A 53 15.73 4.47 0.94
CA SER A 53 14.88 3.36 0.49
C SER A 53 13.56 3.33 1.25
N ALA A 54 13.59 3.40 2.58
CA ALA A 54 12.37 3.40 3.40
C ALA A 54 11.47 4.61 3.11
N LEU A 55 12.05 5.76 2.80
CA LEU A 55 11.30 6.96 2.42
C LEU A 55 10.68 6.83 1.03
N PHE A 56 11.40 6.21 0.08
CA PHE A 56 10.88 5.94 -1.25
C PHE A 56 9.77 4.88 -1.22
N ASP A 57 9.95 3.82 -0.44
CA ASP A 57 8.92 2.81 -0.19
C ASP A 57 7.67 3.45 0.40
N PHE A 58 7.80 4.34 1.39
CA PHE A 58 6.67 5.07 1.97
C PHE A 58 5.91 5.89 0.94
N ILE A 59 6.62 6.62 0.07
CA ILE A 59 6.00 7.43 -1.00
C ILE A 59 5.31 6.52 -2.02
N PHE A 60 5.96 5.43 -2.43
CA PHE A 60 5.42 4.51 -3.43
C PHE A 60 4.18 3.78 -2.90
N LEU A 61 4.19 3.35 -1.64
CA LEU A 61 3.06 2.72 -0.98
C LEU A 61 1.88 3.70 -0.82
N ASN A 62 2.15 4.95 -0.46
CA ASN A 62 1.08 5.94 -0.34
C ASN A 62 0.54 6.36 -1.72
N ILE A 63 1.37 6.67 -2.70
CA ILE A 63 0.90 7.13 -4.02
C ILE A 63 0.31 5.96 -4.83
N GLY A 64 1.07 4.88 -5.01
CA GLY A 64 0.67 3.77 -5.87
C GLY A 64 -0.58 3.06 -5.37
N LEU A 65 -0.66 2.80 -4.06
CA LEU A 65 -1.80 2.11 -3.48
C LEU A 65 -3.02 3.02 -3.33
N PHE A 66 -2.83 4.33 -3.05
CA PHE A 66 -3.94 5.30 -3.02
C PHE A 66 -4.51 5.54 -4.42
N THR A 67 -3.67 5.65 -5.46
CA THR A 67 -4.14 5.72 -6.84
C THR A 67 -4.90 4.45 -7.24
N LYS A 68 -4.44 3.27 -6.79
CA LYS A 68 -5.14 2.01 -7.06
C LYS A 68 -6.51 1.95 -6.37
N LEU A 69 -6.58 2.33 -5.09
CA LEU A 69 -7.83 2.43 -4.34
C LEU A 69 -8.80 3.44 -4.97
N ALA A 70 -8.30 4.62 -5.34
CA ALA A 70 -9.10 5.63 -6.04
C ALA A 70 -9.62 5.09 -7.38
N SER A 71 -8.77 4.50 -8.20
CA SER A 71 -9.16 3.95 -9.51
C SER A 71 -10.20 2.83 -9.39
N GLU A 72 -10.10 1.98 -8.37
CA GLU A 72 -11.07 0.90 -8.16
C GLU A 72 -12.40 1.41 -7.59
N GLN A 73 -12.38 2.46 -6.77
CA GLN A 73 -13.58 3.10 -6.24
C GLN A 73 -14.33 3.91 -7.31
N TYR A 74 -13.62 4.65 -8.18
CA TYR A 74 -14.23 5.29 -9.36
C TYR A 74 -14.68 4.25 -10.40
N GLY A 75 -13.93 3.16 -10.57
CA GLY A 75 -14.29 2.05 -11.46
C GLY A 75 -15.57 1.33 -11.02
N SER A 76 -15.77 1.10 -9.72
CA SER A 76 -16.99 0.46 -9.23
C SER A 76 -18.22 1.35 -9.36
N ILE A 77 -18.07 2.67 -9.19
CA ILE A 77 -19.17 3.64 -9.39
C ILE A 77 -19.61 3.66 -10.86
N LEU A 78 -18.68 3.58 -11.80
CA LEU A 78 -19.00 3.51 -13.24
C LEU A 78 -19.71 2.21 -13.64
N ASP A 79 -19.34 1.09 -13.01
CA ASP A 79 -19.98 -0.20 -13.25
C ASP A 79 -21.44 -0.14 -12.78
N ASP A 80 -21.71 0.35 -11.56
CA ASP A 80 -23.06 0.54 -11.01
C ASP A 80 -23.93 1.50 -11.84
N THR A 81 -23.33 2.55 -12.43
CA THR A 81 -24.06 3.53 -13.24
C THR A 81 -24.43 2.99 -14.63
N ASN A 82 -23.70 2.01 -15.17
CA ASN A 82 -24.01 1.37 -16.46
C ASN A 82 -25.08 0.25 -16.36
N ILE A 83 -25.51 -0.11 -15.14
CA ILE A 83 -26.56 -1.12 -14.90
C ILE A 83 -27.93 -0.48 -14.63
N ILE A 84 -28.06 0.84 -14.78
CA ILE A 84 -29.32 1.61 -14.67
C ILE A 84 -29.77 2.05 -16.06
#